data_AF-A0A3C0V8E4-F1
#
_entry.id   AF-A0A3C0V8E4-F1
#
_cell.length_a   1.000
_cell.length_b   1.000
_cell.length_c   1.000
_cell.angle_alpha   90.00
_cell.angle_beta   90.00
_cell.angle_gamma   90.00
#
_symmetry.space_group_name_H-M   'P 1'
#
loop_
_entity.id
_entity.type
_entity.pdbx_description
1 polymer ?
#
loop_
_entity_poly.entity_id
_entity_poly.type
_entity_poly.pdbx_seq_one_letter_code
_entity_poly.pdbx_strand_id
1 'polypeptide(L)'
;GGRVQCNLCRHACVIAEGEAGKCGGRRNSGGVLVTDFYGRVVAEHVDPIEKKPFFHVLPGSRSFSIASCGCNFRCLFCQNAEISQRMLPGREMPPEKAVEAARRTGCRSIAFTYTEPTLWLEYALEAAALSHEAGLLNLFVTNGYQSEQACDAMAGLIDAANVDLKAFSDRFYRHLCGARLDGVLKTIARLHELRIFLEITTLVIPGENDDPGELRKLAEFIAALSPDIPWHVSRFHPAFRLLDRPATPVETLRRARAAGLEAGLRHVYVGNIHGCGYEHTECPDCGALVIEREGFAVTAMRLDGARCAACGRTLPLLLGGGA
;
A
#
# COMPACT_ATOMS: atom_id res chain seq x y z
N GLY A 1 -26.39 -25.86 -3.99
CA GLY A 1 -27.17 -24.60 -4.08
C GLY A 1 -26.25 -23.56 -4.69
N GLY A 2 -26.71 -22.79 -5.68
CA GLY A 2 -25.88 -21.86 -6.48
C GLY A 2 -25.33 -20.65 -5.71
N ARG A 3 -24.69 -20.90 -4.56
CA ARG A 3 -23.95 -19.92 -3.78
C ARG A 3 -22.46 -20.22 -3.92
N VAL A 4 -21.65 -19.18 -4.03
CA VAL A 4 -20.20 -19.30 -4.16
C VAL A 4 -19.50 -18.54 -3.04
N GLN A 5 -18.51 -19.16 -2.43
CA GLN A 5 -17.64 -18.54 -1.44
C GLN A 5 -16.54 -17.75 -2.16
N CYS A 6 -16.49 -16.43 -1.95
CA CYS A 6 -15.42 -15.59 -2.45
C CYS A 6 -14.22 -15.63 -1.50
N ASN A 7 -13.09 -16.12 -2.02
CA ASN A 7 -11.83 -16.24 -1.30
C ASN A 7 -10.81 -15.17 -1.72
N LEU A 8 -11.24 -14.05 -2.28
CA LEU A 8 -10.33 -12.99 -2.74
C LEU A 8 -9.83 -12.12 -1.57
N CYS A 9 -10.68 -11.90 -0.58
CA CYS A 9 -10.37 -11.08 0.58
C CYS A 9 -11.01 -11.66 1.85
N ARG A 10 -10.60 -11.17 3.02
CA ARG A 10 -11.03 -11.68 4.33
C ARG A 10 -12.47 -11.35 4.70
N HIS A 11 -13.25 -10.69 3.83
CA HIS A 11 -14.71 -10.64 4.01
C HIS A 11 -15.36 -11.99 3.75
N ALA A 12 -14.72 -12.89 2.99
CA ALA A 12 -15.16 -14.27 2.81
C ALA A 12 -16.67 -14.35 2.45
N CYS A 13 -17.11 -13.52 1.49
CA CYS A 13 -18.53 -13.40 1.15
C CYS A 13 -19.07 -14.71 0.56
N VAL A 14 -20.24 -15.16 1.05
CA VAL A 14 -21.05 -16.19 0.38
C VAL A 14 -22.04 -15.47 -0.55
N ILE A 15 -21.87 -15.62 -1.85
CA ILE A 15 -22.60 -14.84 -2.87
C ILE A 15 -23.61 -15.75 -3.58
N ALA A 16 -24.89 -15.39 -3.53
CA ALA A 16 -25.95 -16.11 -4.23
C ALA A 16 -25.92 -15.84 -5.75
N GLU A 17 -26.51 -16.73 -6.55
CA GLU A 17 -26.62 -16.56 -8.00
C GLU A 17 -27.18 -15.19 -8.38
N GLY A 18 -26.54 -14.50 -9.31
CA GLY A 18 -26.91 -13.15 -9.77
C GLY A 18 -26.48 -12.01 -8.85
N GLU A 19 -26.11 -12.29 -7.60
CA GLU A 19 -25.74 -11.29 -6.59
C GLU A 19 -24.25 -10.92 -6.65
N ALA A 20 -23.92 -9.80 -6.01
CA ALA A 20 -22.54 -9.33 -5.86
C ALA A 20 -22.05 -9.37 -4.41
N GLY A 21 -20.74 -9.51 -4.23
CA GLY A 21 -20.08 -9.42 -2.93
C GLY A 21 -20.11 -8.00 -2.36
N LYS A 22 -19.67 -7.85 -1.11
CA LYS A 22 -19.70 -6.57 -0.37
C LYS A 22 -19.00 -5.40 -1.07
N CYS A 23 -17.97 -5.70 -1.87
CA CYS A 23 -17.23 -4.72 -2.65
C CYS A 23 -17.98 -4.22 -3.90
N GLY A 24 -19.09 -4.87 -4.27
CA GLY A 24 -19.81 -4.65 -5.54
C GLY A 24 -19.09 -5.23 -6.76
N GLY A 25 -17.83 -5.64 -6.61
CA GLY A 25 -16.98 -5.96 -7.73
C GLY A 25 -16.87 -7.45 -8.10
N ARG A 26 -17.46 -8.35 -7.31
CA ARG A 26 -17.46 -9.79 -7.61
C ARG A 26 -18.88 -10.28 -7.65
N ARG A 27 -19.29 -10.83 -8.79
CA ARG A 27 -20.64 -11.35 -9.01
C ARG A 27 -20.58 -12.86 -9.16
N ASN A 28 -21.55 -13.56 -8.62
CA ASN A 28 -21.74 -14.98 -8.91
C ASN A 28 -22.62 -15.11 -10.17
N SER A 29 -22.08 -15.73 -11.21
CA SER A 29 -22.78 -16.05 -12.45
C SER A 29 -22.56 -17.52 -12.80
N GLY A 30 -23.64 -18.30 -12.81
CA GLY A 30 -23.59 -19.73 -13.11
C GLY A 30 -22.73 -20.54 -12.13
N GLY A 31 -22.63 -20.11 -10.87
CA GLY A 31 -21.75 -20.73 -9.88
C GLY A 31 -20.26 -20.38 -10.01
N VAL A 32 -19.91 -19.37 -10.82
CA VAL A 32 -18.54 -18.86 -11.01
C VAL A 32 -18.47 -17.41 -10.58
N LEU A 33 -17.41 -17.02 -9.85
CA LEU A 33 -17.17 -15.62 -9.53
C LEU A 33 -16.54 -14.90 -10.72
N VAL A 34 -17.21 -13.86 -11.18
CA VAL A 34 -16.76 -13.01 -12.28
C VAL A 34 -16.58 -11.57 -11.80
N THR A 35 -15.81 -10.79 -12.56
CA THR A 35 -15.66 -9.34 -12.39
C THR A 35 -16.01 -8.66 -13.71
N ASP A 36 -16.78 -7.57 -13.64
CA ASP A 36 -17.16 -6.77 -14.80
C ASP A 36 -16.08 -5.74 -15.20
N PHE A 37 -14.96 -5.68 -14.46
CA PHE A 37 -13.93 -4.64 -14.60
C PHE A 37 -12.49 -5.20 -14.76
N TYR A 38 -12.35 -6.46 -15.14
CA TYR A 38 -11.07 -6.96 -15.66
C TYR A 38 -10.63 -6.08 -16.85
N GLY A 39 -9.39 -5.60 -16.83
CA GLY A 39 -8.86 -4.71 -17.87
C GLY A 39 -9.58 -3.36 -18.00
N ARG A 40 -10.35 -2.93 -16.98
CA ARG A 40 -11.01 -1.62 -16.95
C ARG A 40 -10.32 -0.69 -15.98
N VAL A 41 -9.56 0.26 -16.52
CA VAL A 41 -8.79 1.25 -15.77
C VAL A 41 -9.60 2.53 -15.61
N VAL A 42 -9.70 3.05 -14.38
CA VAL A 42 -10.44 4.29 -14.07
C VAL A 42 -9.52 5.47 -13.73
N ALA A 43 -8.26 5.18 -13.42
CA ALA A 43 -7.23 6.19 -13.19
C ALA A 43 -5.88 5.65 -13.63
N GLU A 44 -5.08 6.50 -14.27
CA GLU A 44 -3.71 6.21 -14.64
C GLU A 44 -2.83 7.45 -14.50
N HIS A 45 -1.65 7.30 -13.90
CA HIS A 45 -0.68 8.39 -13.78
C HIS A 45 0.75 7.86 -13.78
N VAL A 46 1.68 8.69 -14.23
CA VAL A 46 3.11 8.50 -13.98
C VAL A 46 3.45 9.31 -12.74
N ASP A 47 3.65 8.64 -11.61
CA ASP A 47 3.92 9.27 -10.32
C ASP A 47 5.34 8.93 -9.84
N PRO A 48 6.01 9.81 -9.07
CA PRO A 48 7.19 9.43 -8.30
C PRO A 48 6.86 8.29 -7.34
N ILE A 49 7.81 7.38 -7.11
CA ILE A 49 7.58 6.25 -6.21
C ILE A 49 7.35 6.68 -4.75
N GLU A 50 7.94 7.81 -4.36
CA GLU A 50 7.76 8.44 -3.05
C GLU A 50 6.30 8.82 -2.77
N LYS A 51 5.50 9.10 -3.82
CA LYS A 51 4.06 9.38 -3.69
C LYS A 51 3.24 8.12 -3.39
N LYS A 52 3.79 6.92 -3.62
CA LYS A 52 3.18 5.60 -3.32
C LYS A 52 3.58 5.07 -1.95
N PRO A 53 3.84 5.99 -1.01
CA PRO A 53 4.80 5.91 0.10
C PRO A 53 5.79 4.75 0.05
N PHE A 54 6.52 4.58 -1.05
CA PHE A 54 7.64 3.63 -1.12
C PHE A 54 8.94 4.41 -1.06
N PHE A 55 9.56 4.45 0.11
CA PHE A 55 10.86 5.14 0.30
C PHE A 55 12.04 4.19 0.18
N HIS A 56 11.79 2.88 0.24
CA HIS A 56 12.80 1.86 0.18
C HIS A 56 12.72 1.01 -1.09
N VAL A 57 11.70 1.22 -1.93
CA VAL A 57 11.58 0.61 -3.25
C VAL A 57 11.92 1.64 -4.33
N LEU A 58 12.89 1.32 -5.17
CA LEU A 58 13.41 2.11 -6.30
C LEU A 58 13.45 3.64 -6.03
N PRO A 59 14.09 4.14 -4.96
CA PRO A 59 14.02 5.56 -4.59
C PRO A 59 14.42 6.49 -5.74
N GLY A 60 13.65 7.56 -5.93
CA GLY A 60 13.84 8.56 -6.99
C GLY A 60 13.33 8.13 -8.38
N SER A 61 12.78 6.92 -8.51
CA SER A 61 12.21 6.44 -9.76
C SER A 61 10.75 6.85 -9.94
N ARG A 62 10.20 6.53 -11.11
CA ARG A 62 8.77 6.72 -11.44
C ARG A 62 8.07 5.36 -11.55
N SER A 63 6.81 5.33 -11.13
CA SER A 63 5.93 4.17 -11.24
C SER A 63 4.72 4.49 -12.10
N PHE A 64 4.40 3.59 -13.03
CA PHE A 64 3.16 3.65 -13.79
C PHE A 64 2.02 3.18 -12.90
N SER A 65 1.18 4.11 -12.50
CA SER A 65 0.19 3.92 -11.45
C SER A 65 -1.18 3.72 -12.07
N ILE A 66 -1.85 2.61 -11.78
CA ILE A 66 -3.15 2.26 -12.35
C ILE A 66 -4.13 1.78 -11.29
N ALA A 67 -5.41 2.03 -11.54
CA ALA A 67 -6.51 1.57 -10.70
C ALA A 67 -7.71 1.10 -11.52
N SER A 68 -8.43 0.13 -10.97
CA SER A 68 -9.82 -0.12 -11.34
C SER A 68 -10.76 0.48 -10.30
N CYS A 69 -12.06 0.44 -10.58
CA CYS A 69 -13.07 0.91 -9.63
C CYS A 69 -13.26 -0.05 -8.46
N GLY A 70 -13.80 0.50 -7.37
CA GLY A 70 -14.24 -0.29 -6.24
C GLY A 70 -13.21 -0.51 -5.15
N CYS A 71 -13.70 -0.81 -3.96
CA CYS A 71 -12.88 -1.18 -2.82
C CYS A 71 -13.67 -2.12 -1.92
N ASN A 72 -12.99 -3.04 -1.26
CA ASN A 72 -13.60 -3.92 -0.27
C ASN A 72 -13.74 -3.23 1.10
N PHE A 73 -13.25 -2.00 1.27
CA PHE A 73 -13.46 -1.13 2.43
C PHE A 73 -14.43 0.01 2.09
N ARG A 74 -15.07 0.57 3.13
CA ARG A 74 -15.97 1.73 3.07
C ARG A 74 -15.45 2.88 3.94
N CYS A 75 -14.17 3.21 3.78
CA CYS A 75 -13.48 4.23 4.57
C CYS A 75 -14.21 5.59 4.51
N LEU A 76 -14.65 6.13 5.64
CA LEU A 76 -15.32 7.45 5.72
C LEU A 76 -14.39 8.62 5.39
N PHE A 77 -13.08 8.40 5.43
CA PHE A 77 -12.01 9.36 5.13
C PHE A 77 -11.31 9.08 3.79
N CYS A 78 -11.91 8.27 2.90
CA CYS A 78 -11.26 7.88 1.64
C CYS A 78 -10.97 9.09 0.75
N GLN A 79 -9.70 9.27 0.37
CA GLN A 79 -9.29 10.36 -0.54
C GLN A 79 -9.63 10.09 -2.01
N ASN A 80 -9.92 8.83 -2.36
CA ASN A 80 -10.29 8.39 -3.72
C ASN A 80 -11.73 7.83 -3.72
N ALA A 81 -12.64 8.45 -2.96
CA ALA A 81 -14.01 7.93 -2.76
C ALA A 81 -14.80 7.86 -4.07
N GLU A 82 -14.52 8.75 -5.02
CA GLU A 82 -15.13 8.85 -6.33
C GLU A 82 -14.91 7.61 -7.21
N ILE A 83 -13.74 6.97 -7.10
CA ILE A 83 -13.42 5.73 -7.82
C ILE A 83 -13.47 4.47 -6.95
N SER A 84 -13.33 4.58 -5.63
CA SER A 84 -13.34 3.41 -4.72
C SER A 84 -14.73 3.02 -4.21
N GLN A 85 -15.68 3.96 -4.11
CA GLN A 85 -17.01 3.69 -3.54
C GLN A 85 -18.09 3.48 -4.60
N ARG A 86 -17.72 3.46 -5.88
CA ARG A 86 -18.62 3.31 -7.03
C ARG A 86 -18.03 2.31 -8.03
N MET A 87 -18.89 1.57 -8.71
CA MET A 87 -18.50 0.81 -9.90
C MET A 87 -18.54 1.75 -11.10
N LEU A 88 -17.44 1.87 -11.82
CA LEU A 88 -17.28 2.74 -12.98
C LEU A 88 -16.85 1.87 -14.17
N PRO A 89 -17.28 2.22 -15.40
CA PRO A 89 -16.97 1.40 -16.58
C PRO A 89 -15.47 1.35 -16.91
N GLY A 90 -14.73 2.41 -16.61
CA GLY A 90 -13.31 2.53 -16.95
C GLY A 90 -13.02 2.53 -18.45
N ARG A 91 -11.73 2.67 -18.81
CA ARG A 91 -11.22 2.46 -20.16
C ARG A 91 -10.61 1.08 -20.28
N GLU A 92 -10.71 0.48 -21.47
CA GLU A 92 -10.01 -0.77 -21.73
C GLU A 92 -8.50 -0.56 -21.69
N MET A 93 -7.84 -1.45 -20.96
CA MET A 93 -6.40 -1.59 -20.93
C MET A 93 -6.11 -3.07 -20.63
N PRO A 94 -5.74 -3.86 -21.65
CA PRO A 94 -5.17 -5.19 -21.44
C PRO A 94 -3.83 -5.11 -20.70
N PRO A 95 -3.42 -6.19 -20.00
CA PRO A 95 -2.14 -6.25 -19.26
C PRO A 95 -0.93 -5.78 -20.08
N GLU A 96 -0.83 -6.19 -21.34
CA GLU A 96 0.27 -5.84 -22.26
C GLU A 96 0.35 -4.32 -22.46
N LYS A 97 -0.81 -3.64 -22.52
CA LYS A 97 -0.87 -2.19 -22.69
C LYS A 97 -0.41 -1.44 -21.44
N ALA A 98 -0.63 -2.00 -20.24
CA ALA A 98 -0.07 -1.42 -19.02
C ALA A 98 1.46 -1.51 -19.03
N VAL A 99 2.02 -2.66 -19.43
CA VAL A 99 3.46 -2.89 -19.52
C VAL A 99 4.10 -2.00 -20.59
N GLU A 100 3.52 -1.94 -21.79
CA GLU A 100 3.95 -1.04 -22.86
C GLU A 100 3.95 0.43 -22.39
N ALA A 101 2.89 0.87 -21.71
CA ALA A 101 2.78 2.23 -21.21
C ALA A 101 3.84 2.54 -20.15
N ALA A 102 4.10 1.63 -19.22
CA ALA A 102 5.13 1.76 -18.20
C ALA A 102 6.53 1.89 -18.83
N ARG A 103 6.87 1.02 -19.77
CA ARG A 103 8.15 1.09 -20.50
C ARG A 103 8.29 2.38 -21.30
N ARG A 104 7.26 2.76 -22.06
CA ARG A 104 7.25 3.97 -22.90
C ARG A 104 7.43 5.24 -22.07
N THR A 105 6.91 5.26 -20.86
CA THR A 105 7.03 6.41 -19.95
C THR A 105 8.31 6.41 -19.13
N GLY A 106 9.17 5.38 -19.27
CA GLY A 106 10.42 5.24 -18.52
C GLY A 106 10.19 5.02 -17.04
N CYS A 107 9.09 4.38 -16.67
CA CYS A 107 8.84 3.90 -15.31
C CYS A 107 9.69 2.66 -15.03
N ARG A 108 10.08 2.47 -13.77
CA ARG A 108 10.79 1.26 -13.31
C ARG A 108 9.86 0.23 -12.67
N SER A 109 8.59 0.59 -12.49
CA SER A 109 7.59 -0.24 -11.86
C SER A 109 6.17 0.07 -12.35
N ILE A 110 5.26 -0.86 -12.10
CA ILE A 110 3.82 -0.66 -12.17
C ILE A 110 3.27 -0.71 -10.74
N ALA A 111 2.48 0.30 -10.37
CA ALA A 111 1.80 0.35 -9.08
C ALA A 111 0.30 0.17 -9.28
N PHE A 112 -0.27 -0.87 -8.67
CA PHE A 112 -1.70 -1.08 -8.55
C PHE A 112 -2.17 -0.38 -7.27
N THR A 113 -2.91 0.73 -7.41
CA THR A 113 -3.07 1.74 -6.35
C THR A 113 -4.41 2.49 -6.46
N TYR A 114 -4.59 3.55 -5.65
CA TYR A 114 -5.73 4.49 -5.56
C TYR A 114 -7.02 3.88 -5.00
N THR A 115 -7.38 2.71 -5.50
CA THR A 115 -8.44 1.86 -4.96
C THR A 115 -7.83 0.62 -4.32
N GLU A 116 -8.57 -0.50 -4.25
CA GLU A 116 -8.03 -1.73 -3.69
C GLU A 116 -7.66 -2.73 -4.81
N PRO A 117 -6.35 -2.97 -5.06
CA PRO A 117 -5.90 -3.85 -6.14
C PRO A 117 -6.26 -5.32 -5.96
N THR A 118 -6.68 -5.75 -4.77
CA THR A 118 -7.21 -7.10 -4.56
C THR A 118 -8.45 -7.38 -5.41
N LEU A 119 -9.26 -6.38 -5.77
CA LEU A 119 -10.56 -6.59 -6.43
C LEU A 119 -10.46 -7.12 -7.86
N TRP A 120 -9.34 -6.91 -8.54
CA TRP A 120 -9.05 -7.35 -9.91
C TRP A 120 -7.71 -8.08 -9.97
N LEU A 121 -7.43 -8.88 -8.93
CA LEU A 121 -6.15 -9.57 -8.75
C LEU A 121 -5.68 -10.33 -9.99
N GLU A 122 -6.58 -10.99 -10.72
CA GLU A 122 -6.25 -11.73 -11.96
C GLU A 122 -5.56 -10.83 -12.98
N TYR A 123 -6.11 -9.64 -13.23
CA TYR A 123 -5.48 -8.65 -14.11
C TYR A 123 -4.10 -8.22 -13.59
N ALA A 124 -3.98 -7.99 -12.29
CA ALA A 124 -2.73 -7.56 -11.69
C ALA A 124 -1.64 -8.63 -11.79
N LEU A 125 -1.98 -9.92 -11.61
CA LEU A 125 -1.04 -11.04 -11.71
C LEU A 125 -0.60 -11.29 -13.16
N GLU A 126 -1.53 -11.19 -14.12
CA GLU A 126 -1.18 -11.30 -15.55
C GLU A 126 -0.27 -10.15 -15.99
N ALA A 127 -0.59 -8.91 -15.61
CA ALA A 127 0.27 -7.76 -15.85
C ALA A 127 1.62 -7.89 -15.13
N ALA A 128 1.65 -8.51 -13.94
CA ALA A 128 2.87 -8.69 -13.17
C ALA A 128 3.84 -9.65 -13.86
N ALA A 129 3.35 -10.78 -14.37
CA ALA A 129 4.17 -11.74 -15.12
C ALA A 129 4.83 -11.07 -16.34
N LEU A 130 4.04 -10.33 -17.13
CA LEU A 130 4.55 -9.57 -18.29
C LEU A 130 5.52 -8.45 -17.89
N SER A 131 5.28 -7.81 -16.75
CA SER A 131 6.14 -6.74 -16.22
C SER A 131 7.52 -7.26 -15.82
N HIS A 132 7.59 -8.45 -15.23
CA HIS A 132 8.86 -9.09 -14.90
C HIS A 132 9.69 -9.41 -16.14
N GLU A 133 9.08 -9.94 -17.20
CA GLU A 133 9.74 -10.15 -18.50
C GLU A 133 10.29 -8.82 -19.08
N ALA A 134 9.63 -7.70 -18.77
CA ALA A 134 10.03 -6.36 -19.17
C ALA A 134 11.04 -5.68 -18.22
N GLY A 135 11.45 -6.34 -17.13
CA GLY A 135 12.36 -5.78 -16.11
C GLY A 135 11.74 -4.70 -15.24
N LEU A 136 10.42 -4.69 -15.08
CA LEU A 136 9.66 -3.78 -14.23
C LEU A 136 9.25 -4.46 -12.92
N LEU A 137 9.29 -3.73 -11.81
CA LEU A 137 8.74 -4.22 -10.53
C LEU A 137 7.21 -4.00 -10.46
N ASN A 138 6.54 -4.86 -9.71
CA ASN A 138 5.10 -4.83 -9.46
C ASN A 138 4.83 -4.44 -8.01
N LEU A 139 4.09 -3.36 -7.82
CA LEU A 139 3.86 -2.74 -6.52
C LEU A 139 2.37 -2.73 -6.20
N PHE A 140 2.02 -3.11 -4.97
CA PHE A 140 0.66 -2.96 -4.45
C PHE A 140 0.61 -1.82 -3.43
N VAL A 141 -0.32 -0.89 -3.59
CA VAL A 141 -0.72 0.05 -2.52
C VAL A 141 -2.12 -0.36 -2.09
N THR A 142 -2.23 -0.94 -0.92
CA THR A 142 -3.41 -1.75 -0.53
C THR A 142 -3.84 -1.49 0.90
N ASN A 143 -5.13 -1.74 1.17
CA ASN A 143 -5.66 -1.77 2.54
C ASN A 143 -5.33 -3.05 3.32
N GLY A 144 -4.68 -4.03 2.69
CA GLY A 144 -4.16 -5.21 3.37
C GLY A 144 -5.23 -6.23 3.77
N TYR A 145 -6.34 -6.34 3.05
CA TYR A 145 -7.42 -7.28 3.43
C TYR A 145 -7.52 -8.54 2.55
N GLN A 146 -6.45 -8.87 1.82
CA GLN A 146 -6.27 -10.08 1.02
C GLN A 146 -6.52 -11.34 1.86
N SER A 147 -7.15 -12.35 1.28
CA SER A 147 -7.16 -13.69 1.86
C SER A 147 -5.76 -14.30 1.82
N GLU A 148 -5.56 -15.43 2.52
CA GLU A 148 -4.32 -16.19 2.42
C GLU A 148 -4.06 -16.67 0.99
N GLN A 149 -5.10 -17.17 0.30
CA GLN A 149 -5.00 -17.62 -1.09
C GLN A 149 -4.63 -16.48 -2.05
N ALA A 150 -5.16 -15.27 -1.82
CA ALA A 150 -4.81 -14.10 -2.60
C ALA A 150 -3.36 -13.67 -2.35
N CYS A 151 -2.88 -13.73 -1.10
CA CYS A 151 -1.47 -13.47 -0.79
C CYS A 151 -0.57 -14.51 -1.48
N ASP A 152 -0.92 -15.79 -1.41
CA ASP A 152 -0.14 -16.87 -2.00
C ASP A 152 -0.03 -16.73 -3.52
N ALA A 153 -1.11 -16.31 -4.19
CA ALA A 153 -1.12 -16.04 -5.62
C ALA A 153 -0.25 -14.83 -6.01
N MET A 154 0.02 -13.91 -5.09
CA MET A 154 0.92 -12.77 -5.32
C MET A 154 2.41 -13.15 -5.19
N ALA A 155 2.73 -14.26 -4.53
CA ALA A 155 4.11 -14.64 -4.25
C ALA A 155 4.90 -14.86 -5.55
N GLY A 156 6.07 -14.22 -5.66
CA GLY A 156 6.92 -14.29 -6.85
C GLY A 156 6.45 -13.44 -8.03
N LEU A 157 5.31 -12.75 -7.93
CA LEU A 157 4.80 -11.83 -8.97
C LEU A 157 4.75 -10.39 -8.47
N ILE A 158 4.34 -10.16 -7.22
CA ILE A 158 4.32 -8.84 -6.60
C ILE A 158 5.59 -8.65 -5.77
N ASP A 159 6.37 -7.63 -6.10
CA ASP A 159 7.68 -7.39 -5.52
C ASP A 159 7.61 -6.63 -4.20
N ALA A 160 6.65 -5.69 -4.10
CA ALA A 160 6.45 -4.92 -2.88
C ALA A 160 4.99 -4.55 -2.64
N ALA A 161 4.64 -4.39 -1.37
CA ALA A 161 3.35 -3.89 -0.93
C ALA A 161 3.51 -2.78 0.11
N ASN A 162 2.89 -1.64 -0.14
CA ASN A 162 2.63 -0.63 0.88
C ASN A 162 1.24 -0.92 1.45
N VAL A 163 1.20 -1.37 2.70
CA VAL A 163 -0.05 -1.75 3.37
C VAL A 163 -0.50 -0.65 4.31
N ASP A 164 -1.74 -0.19 4.12
CA ASP A 164 -2.36 0.75 5.04
C ASP A 164 -2.80 0.05 6.34
N LEU A 165 -1.95 0.04 7.37
CA LEU A 165 -2.35 -0.26 8.74
C LEU A 165 -2.99 0.99 9.36
N LYS A 166 -4.27 1.17 9.07
CA LYS A 166 -5.02 2.42 9.31
C LYS A 166 -5.21 2.74 10.79
N ALA A 167 -5.14 1.76 11.68
CA ALA A 167 -5.29 1.90 13.14
C ALA A 167 -4.83 0.60 13.81
N PHE A 168 -4.71 0.59 15.13
CA PHE A 168 -4.53 -0.62 15.95
C PHE A 168 -5.75 -0.85 16.87
N SER A 169 -6.94 -0.56 16.31
CA SER A 169 -8.22 -0.61 16.99
C SER A 169 -9.31 -1.25 16.12
N ASP A 170 -9.91 -2.36 16.57
CA ASP A 170 -11.00 -3.01 15.83
C ASP A 170 -12.27 -2.12 15.78
N ARG A 171 -12.45 -1.23 16.76
CA ARG A 171 -13.50 -0.19 16.74
C ARG A 171 -13.32 0.72 15.52
N PHE A 172 -12.11 1.20 15.28
CA PHE A 172 -11.80 2.06 14.13
C PHE A 172 -12.14 1.36 12.82
N TYR A 173 -11.70 0.10 12.64
CA TYR A 173 -11.97 -0.63 11.41
C TYR A 173 -13.45 -0.89 11.18
N ARG A 174 -14.19 -1.26 12.22
CA ARG A 174 -15.64 -1.52 12.10
C ARG A 174 -16.42 -0.26 11.74
N HIS A 175 -16.14 0.85 12.43
CA HIS A 175 -16.95 2.07 12.30
C HIS A 175 -16.51 2.97 11.14
N LEU A 176 -15.20 3.11 10.91
CA LEU A 176 -14.68 4.01 9.89
C LEU A 176 -14.34 3.31 8.59
N CYS A 177 -14.05 2.01 8.58
CA CYS A 177 -13.62 1.29 7.37
C CYS A 177 -14.61 0.21 6.90
N GLY A 178 -15.54 -0.23 7.75
CA GLY A 178 -16.40 -1.38 7.48
C GLY A 178 -15.64 -2.72 7.39
N ALA A 179 -14.53 -2.86 8.11
CA ALA A 179 -13.66 -4.04 8.12
C ALA A 179 -13.28 -4.44 9.56
N ARG A 180 -12.27 -5.32 9.72
CA ARG A 180 -11.75 -5.78 11.02
C ARG A 180 -10.23 -5.65 11.06
N LEU A 181 -9.68 -5.29 12.20
CA LEU A 181 -8.22 -5.13 12.36
C LEU A 181 -7.48 -6.45 12.10
N ASP A 182 -7.98 -7.55 12.65
CA ASP A 182 -7.37 -8.88 12.57
C ASP A 182 -7.05 -9.31 11.12
N GLY A 183 -7.93 -8.97 10.18
CA GLY A 183 -7.68 -9.31 8.78
C GLY A 183 -6.49 -8.56 8.20
N VAL A 184 -6.28 -7.29 8.58
CA VAL A 184 -5.13 -6.52 8.11
C VAL A 184 -3.83 -7.06 8.71
N LEU A 185 -3.83 -7.34 10.03
CA LEU A 185 -2.65 -7.90 10.71
C LEU A 185 -2.22 -9.25 10.12
N LYS A 186 -3.18 -10.15 9.85
CA LYS A 186 -2.91 -11.45 9.23
C LYS A 186 -2.37 -11.32 7.81
N THR A 187 -2.84 -10.36 7.04
CA THR A 187 -2.31 -10.11 5.69
C THR A 187 -0.87 -9.59 5.75
N ILE A 188 -0.59 -8.61 6.61
CA ILE A 188 0.77 -8.08 6.77
C ILE A 188 1.74 -9.21 7.15
N ALA A 189 1.36 -10.04 8.14
CA ALA A 189 2.16 -11.21 8.53
C ALA A 189 2.37 -12.17 7.35
N ARG A 190 1.31 -12.48 6.58
CA ARG A 190 1.43 -13.39 5.43
C ARG A 190 2.30 -12.84 4.31
N LEU A 191 2.15 -11.55 3.96
CA LEU A 191 3.00 -10.91 2.95
C LEU A 191 4.48 -10.90 3.37
N HIS A 192 4.75 -10.70 4.67
CA HIS A 192 6.10 -10.79 5.22
C HIS A 192 6.67 -12.22 5.12
N GLU A 193 5.90 -13.25 5.47
CA GLU A 193 6.27 -14.66 5.31
C GLU A 193 6.61 -15.01 3.86
N LEU A 194 5.83 -14.48 2.91
CA LEU A 194 6.02 -14.66 1.46
C LEU A 194 7.17 -13.82 0.89
N ARG A 195 7.89 -13.07 1.73
CA ARG A 195 9.05 -12.25 1.35
C ARG A 195 8.73 -11.15 0.33
N ILE A 196 7.46 -10.71 0.27
CA ILE A 196 7.07 -9.51 -0.46
C ILE A 196 7.61 -8.32 0.33
N PHE A 197 8.29 -7.39 -0.34
CA PHE A 197 8.89 -6.23 0.34
C PHE A 197 7.79 -5.35 0.94
N LEU A 198 7.84 -5.09 2.25
CA LEU A 198 6.79 -4.36 2.95
C LEU A 198 7.22 -2.96 3.36
N GLU A 199 6.36 -2.00 3.08
CA GLU A 199 6.31 -0.72 3.80
C GLU A 199 4.89 -0.58 4.38
N ILE A 200 4.75 0.04 5.55
CA ILE A 200 3.46 0.19 6.22
C ILE A 200 3.10 1.66 6.32
N THR A 201 1.87 2.03 5.99
CA THR A 201 1.39 3.41 6.11
C THR A 201 0.24 3.52 7.12
N THR A 202 0.29 4.55 7.94
CA THR A 202 -0.79 4.92 8.87
C THR A 202 -1.14 6.39 8.68
N LEU A 203 -2.34 6.66 8.16
CA LEU A 203 -2.92 7.99 8.14
C LEU A 203 -3.44 8.32 9.54
N VAL A 204 -2.83 9.29 10.23
CA VAL A 204 -3.21 9.65 11.61
C VAL A 204 -4.32 10.67 11.59
N ILE A 205 -5.47 10.34 12.15
CA ILE A 205 -6.70 11.11 12.18
C ILE A 205 -6.98 11.56 13.63
N PRO A 206 -7.05 12.88 13.90
CA PRO A 206 -7.31 13.40 15.23
C PRO A 206 -8.59 12.88 15.86
N GLY A 207 -8.48 12.35 17.09
CA GLY A 207 -9.58 11.80 17.88
C GLY A 207 -10.01 10.38 17.50
N GLU A 208 -9.34 9.74 16.53
CA GLU A 208 -9.71 8.40 16.04
C GLU A 208 -8.60 7.36 16.22
N ASN A 209 -7.36 7.66 15.81
CA ASN A 209 -6.20 6.75 15.91
C ASN A 209 -4.89 7.48 16.30
N ASP A 210 -5.00 8.68 16.88
CA ASP A 210 -3.86 9.51 17.27
C ASP A 210 -3.47 9.37 18.76
N ASP A 211 -4.06 8.39 19.46
CA ASP A 211 -3.66 8.02 20.81
C ASP A 211 -2.20 7.49 20.82
N PRO A 212 -1.30 8.05 21.66
CA PRO A 212 0.09 7.60 21.72
C PRO A 212 0.25 6.12 22.11
N GLY A 213 -0.66 5.58 22.93
CA GLY A 213 -0.64 4.18 23.32
C GLY A 213 -1.03 3.25 22.17
N GLU A 214 -2.01 3.64 21.37
CA GLU A 214 -2.40 2.92 20.15
C GLU A 214 -1.26 2.91 19.11
N LEU A 215 -0.67 4.08 18.83
CA LEU A 215 0.42 4.22 17.87
C LEU A 215 1.67 3.41 18.28
N ARG A 216 1.96 3.34 19.59
CA ARG A 216 3.02 2.48 20.10
C ARG A 216 2.74 1.01 19.83
N LYS A 217 1.54 0.51 20.13
CA LYS A 217 1.17 -0.90 19.86
C LYS A 217 1.23 -1.24 18.37
N LEU A 218 0.84 -0.30 17.52
CA LEU A 218 0.96 -0.42 16.07
C LEU A 218 2.44 -0.60 15.68
N ALA A 219 3.32 0.27 16.16
CA ALA A 219 4.75 0.19 15.89
C ALA A 219 5.40 -1.08 16.44
N GLU A 220 5.03 -1.49 17.66
CA GLU A 220 5.48 -2.75 18.28
C GLU A 220 5.10 -3.96 17.42
N PHE A 221 3.89 -3.99 16.86
CA PHE A 221 3.48 -5.04 15.93
C PHE A 221 4.37 -5.08 14.67
N ILE A 222 4.67 -3.92 14.08
CA ILE A 222 5.55 -3.85 12.89
C ILE A 222 6.97 -4.32 13.27
N ALA A 223 7.51 -3.81 14.37
CA ALA A 223 8.87 -4.13 14.83
C ALA A 223 9.02 -5.62 15.20
N ALA A 224 7.96 -6.24 15.73
CA ALA A 224 7.93 -7.67 16.04
C ALA A 224 7.98 -8.55 14.77
N LEU A 225 7.47 -8.06 13.64
CA LEU A 225 7.65 -8.73 12.34
C LEU A 225 9.08 -8.52 11.83
N SER A 226 9.51 -7.26 11.77
CA SER A 226 10.89 -6.89 11.49
C SER A 226 11.13 -5.40 11.80
N PRO A 227 12.25 -5.05 12.47
CA PRO A 227 12.64 -3.66 12.70
C PRO A 227 13.04 -2.92 11.42
N ASP A 228 13.23 -3.64 10.31
CA ASP A 228 13.61 -3.08 9.01
C ASP A 228 12.40 -2.69 8.14
N ILE A 229 11.17 -3.04 8.52
CA ILE A 229 9.97 -2.63 7.78
C ILE A 229 9.77 -1.11 7.98
N PRO A 230 9.83 -0.30 6.92
CA PRO A 230 9.55 1.12 7.00
C PRO A 230 8.12 1.39 7.45
N TRP A 231 7.96 2.31 8.40
CA TRP A 231 6.66 2.81 8.81
C TRP A 231 6.49 4.28 8.43
N HIS A 232 5.42 4.58 7.70
CA HIS A 232 5.04 5.90 7.26
C HIS A 232 3.87 6.41 8.08
N VAL A 233 4.09 7.50 8.80
CA VAL A 233 3.04 8.22 9.50
C VAL A 233 2.61 9.40 8.62
N SER A 234 1.36 9.39 8.16
CA SER A 234 0.88 10.37 7.20
C SER A 234 -0.15 11.33 7.82
N ARG A 235 -0.06 12.60 7.41
CA ARG A 235 -1.01 13.65 7.82
C ARG A 235 -2.37 13.46 7.17
N PHE A 236 -3.41 13.44 7.99
CA PHE A 236 -4.80 13.54 7.58
C PHE A 236 -5.18 14.96 7.21
N HIS A 237 -6.01 15.06 6.17
CA HIS A 237 -6.79 16.25 5.83
C HIS A 237 -8.25 15.82 5.67
N PRO A 238 -9.23 16.65 6.10
CA PRO A 238 -10.65 16.36 5.95
C PRO A 238 -11.00 15.85 4.54
N ALA A 239 -11.64 14.68 4.45
CA ALA A 239 -11.94 14.04 3.18
C ALA A 239 -13.24 13.22 3.23
N PHE A 240 -13.90 13.13 2.09
CA PHE A 240 -15.12 12.36 1.87
C PHE A 240 -16.24 12.65 2.89
N ARG A 241 -16.45 11.79 3.87
CA ARG A 241 -17.52 11.93 4.87
C ARG A 241 -16.99 12.35 6.24
N LEU A 242 -15.68 12.25 6.47
CA LEU A 242 -15.04 12.64 7.72
C LEU A 242 -14.51 14.07 7.60
N LEU A 243 -15.44 15.02 7.55
CA LEU A 243 -15.16 16.45 7.36
C LEU A 243 -15.15 17.26 8.67
N ASP A 244 -15.56 16.63 9.76
CA ASP A 244 -15.71 17.21 11.09
C ASP A 244 -14.43 17.12 11.95
N ARG A 245 -13.35 16.54 11.41
CA ARG A 245 -12.05 16.42 12.06
C ARG A 245 -11.04 17.38 11.43
N PRO A 246 -10.19 18.06 12.21
CA PRO A 246 -9.16 18.93 11.66
C PRO A 246 -8.04 18.12 10.99
N ALA A 247 -7.20 18.79 10.19
CA ALA A 247 -5.96 18.19 9.74
C ALA A 247 -5.05 17.83 10.92
N THR A 248 -4.32 16.72 10.83
CA THR A 248 -3.46 16.26 11.94
C THR A 248 -2.43 17.31 12.30
N PRO A 249 -2.27 17.65 13.59
CA PRO A 249 -1.16 18.48 14.01
C PRO A 249 0.19 17.82 13.70
N VAL A 250 1.17 18.60 13.24
CA VAL A 250 2.53 18.12 12.95
C VAL A 250 3.15 17.46 14.19
N GLU A 251 2.88 18.01 15.38
CA GLU A 251 3.41 17.49 16.64
C GLU A 251 2.89 16.09 16.96
N THR A 252 1.65 15.76 16.56
CA THR A 252 1.11 14.41 16.70
C THR A 252 1.91 13.40 15.86
N LEU A 253 2.30 13.78 14.64
CA LEU A 253 3.09 12.93 13.76
C LEU A 253 4.53 12.78 14.26
N ARG A 254 5.12 13.83 14.85
CA ARG A 254 6.43 13.77 15.52
C ARG A 254 6.43 12.78 16.68
N ARG A 255 5.39 12.81 17.51
CA ARG A 255 5.22 11.84 18.61
C ARG A 255 5.04 10.41 18.09
N ALA A 256 4.27 10.22 17.02
CA ALA A 256 4.13 8.92 16.37
C ALA A 256 5.48 8.39 15.88
N ARG A 257 6.28 9.24 15.22
CA ARG A 257 7.64 8.90 14.78
C ARG A 257 8.52 8.48 15.95
N ALA A 258 8.55 9.27 17.03
CA ALA A 258 9.32 8.94 18.23
C ALA A 258 8.89 7.59 18.84
N ALA A 259 7.59 7.36 18.97
CA ALA A 259 7.06 6.08 19.47
C ALA A 259 7.46 4.89 18.58
N GLY A 260 7.53 5.09 17.25
CA GLY A 260 8.00 4.06 16.33
C GLY A 260 9.46 3.68 16.53
N LEU A 261 10.33 4.68 16.70
CA LEU A 261 11.74 4.48 16.99
C LEU A 261 11.95 3.83 18.37
N GLU A 262 11.22 4.28 19.39
CA GLU A 262 11.22 3.69 20.74
C GLU A 262 10.78 2.22 20.74
N ALA A 263 9.83 1.86 19.86
CA ALA A 263 9.37 0.48 19.68
C ALA A 263 10.40 -0.41 18.92
N GLY A 264 11.50 0.16 18.43
CA GLY A 264 12.59 -0.57 17.80
C GLY A 264 12.59 -0.54 16.27
N LEU A 265 11.69 0.22 15.63
CA LEU A 265 11.75 0.43 14.18
C LEU A 265 12.97 1.28 13.82
N ARG A 266 13.63 0.93 12.71
CA ARG A 266 14.81 1.65 12.22
C ARG A 266 14.45 2.81 11.29
N HIS A 267 13.32 2.70 10.61
CA HIS A 267 12.89 3.63 9.58
C HIS A 267 11.45 4.05 9.84
N VAL A 268 11.28 5.28 10.34
CA VAL A 268 9.96 5.89 10.57
C VAL A 268 9.91 7.26 9.93
N TYR A 269 9.02 7.40 8.96
CA TYR A 269 8.87 8.56 8.10
C TYR A 269 7.61 9.34 8.45
N VAL A 270 7.66 10.66 8.23
CA VAL A 270 6.48 11.52 8.33
C VAL A 270 6.18 12.09 6.95
N GLY A 271 4.98 11.80 6.44
CA GLY A 271 4.53 12.23 5.12
C GLY A 271 3.41 13.25 5.15
N ASN A 272 3.07 13.77 3.96
CA ASN A 272 2.07 14.83 3.76
C ASN A 272 2.38 16.13 4.53
N ILE A 273 3.66 16.42 4.76
CA ILE A 273 4.12 17.71 5.31
C ILE A 273 5.38 18.16 4.58
N HIS A 274 5.25 19.23 3.82
CA HIS A 274 6.38 19.85 3.13
C HIS A 274 7.42 20.36 4.16
N GLY A 275 8.69 20.06 3.91
CA GLY A 275 9.82 20.62 4.67
C GLY A 275 9.93 20.15 6.12
N CYS A 276 9.34 19.00 6.48
CA CYS A 276 9.42 18.50 7.86
C CYS A 276 10.74 17.82 8.22
N GLY A 277 11.57 17.47 7.22
CA GLY A 277 12.88 16.81 7.38
C GLY A 277 12.84 15.32 7.75
N TYR A 278 11.65 14.77 8.05
CA TYR A 278 11.49 13.35 8.40
C TYR A 278 11.16 12.45 7.21
N GLU A 279 11.42 12.94 5.99
CA GLU A 279 11.27 12.19 4.74
C GLU A 279 12.59 11.53 4.30
N HIS A 280 13.67 11.93 4.97
CA HIS A 280 15.03 11.47 4.73
C HIS A 280 15.28 10.08 5.29
N THR A 281 16.04 9.27 4.56
CA THR A 281 16.54 7.98 5.06
C THR A 281 17.91 8.18 5.67
N GLU A 282 18.02 7.86 6.96
CA GLU A 282 19.29 7.82 7.70
C GLU A 282 19.75 6.36 7.87
N CYS A 283 21.07 6.16 7.93
CA CYS A 283 21.64 4.86 8.25
C CYS A 283 21.44 4.57 9.75
N PRO A 284 20.83 3.43 10.14
CA PRO A 284 20.55 3.15 11.54
C PRO A 284 21.81 2.91 12.39
N ASP A 285 22.96 2.62 11.77
CA ASP A 285 24.19 2.28 12.50
C ASP A 285 25.09 3.49 12.73
N CYS A 286 25.21 4.40 11.75
CA CYS A 286 26.11 5.55 11.83
C CYS A 286 25.41 6.92 11.78
N GLY A 287 24.08 6.95 11.60
CA GLY A 287 23.30 8.18 11.51
C GLY A 287 23.51 8.99 10.22
N ALA A 288 24.32 8.51 9.28
CA ALA A 288 24.56 9.22 8.02
C ALA A 288 23.25 9.34 7.20
N LEU A 289 22.98 10.54 6.68
CA LEU A 289 21.92 10.78 5.71
C LEU A 289 22.25 10.05 4.40
N VAL A 290 21.52 8.99 4.07
CA VAL A 290 21.81 8.14 2.90
C VAL A 290 20.87 8.38 1.72
N ILE A 291 19.63 8.81 1.97
CA ILE A 291 18.73 9.26 0.90
C ILE A 291 18.07 10.55 1.37
N GLU A 292 18.37 11.63 0.66
CA GLU A 292 17.84 12.97 0.90
C GLU A 292 16.63 13.22 -0.01
N ARG A 293 15.60 13.86 0.53
CA ARG A 293 14.31 14.06 -0.15
C ARG A 293 13.76 15.45 0.12
N GLU A 294 13.14 16.03 -0.88
CA GLU A 294 12.31 17.23 -0.74
C GLU A 294 10.93 16.93 -1.33
N GLY A 295 9.97 16.63 -0.45
CA GLY A 295 8.67 16.11 -0.86
C GLY A 295 8.82 14.76 -1.56
N PHE A 296 8.40 14.68 -2.82
CA PHE A 296 8.47 13.44 -3.62
C PHE A 296 9.74 13.33 -4.48
N ALA A 297 10.69 14.27 -4.37
CA ALA A 297 11.91 14.26 -5.14
C ALA A 297 13.09 13.79 -4.28
N VAL A 298 13.87 12.82 -4.77
CA VAL A 298 15.17 12.46 -4.19
C VAL A 298 16.21 13.46 -4.69
N THR A 299 16.88 14.15 -3.77
CA THR A 299 17.88 15.19 -4.08
C THR A 299 19.31 14.68 -3.97
N ALA A 300 19.55 13.65 -3.15
CA ALA A 300 20.85 12.98 -3.05
C ALA A 300 20.69 11.51 -2.60
N MET A 301 21.57 10.64 -3.13
CA MET A 301 21.73 9.26 -2.67
C MET A 301 23.20 9.00 -2.36
N ARG A 302 23.49 8.58 -1.13
CA ARG A 302 24.85 8.30 -0.61
C ARG A 302 24.97 6.82 -0.29
N LEU A 303 24.79 6.01 -1.32
CA LEU A 303 24.72 4.56 -1.24
C LEU A 303 25.68 3.92 -2.26
N ASP A 304 26.25 2.78 -1.90
CA ASP A 304 26.91 1.83 -2.81
C ASP A 304 26.01 0.59 -2.94
N GLY A 305 25.19 0.55 -4.00
CA GLY A 305 24.07 -0.38 -4.09
C GLY A 305 23.09 -0.16 -2.93
N ALA A 306 22.81 -1.20 -2.15
CA ALA A 306 21.99 -1.10 -0.94
C ALA A 306 22.80 -0.75 0.34
N ARG A 307 24.11 -0.48 0.24
CA ARG A 307 24.97 -0.21 1.40
C ARG A 307 25.15 1.28 1.65
N CYS A 308 25.15 1.67 2.91
CA CYS A 308 25.56 3.01 3.34
C CYS A 308 26.99 3.29 2.88
N ALA A 309 27.20 4.40 2.15
CA ALA A 309 28.54 4.77 1.67
C ALA A 309 29.52 5.15 2.81
N ALA A 310 29.01 5.48 4.00
CA ALA A 310 29.83 5.92 5.13
C ALA A 310 30.34 4.76 6.01
N CYS A 311 29.51 3.74 6.28
CA CYS A 311 29.87 2.64 7.18
C CYS A 311 29.69 1.24 6.60
N GLY A 312 29.19 1.11 5.36
CA GLY A 312 28.99 -0.18 4.69
C GLY A 312 27.75 -0.97 5.14
N ARG A 313 26.97 -0.48 6.11
CA ARG A 313 25.71 -1.13 6.54
C ARG A 313 24.77 -1.32 5.36
N THR A 314 24.29 -2.54 5.12
CA THR A 314 23.22 -2.82 4.16
C THR A 314 21.89 -2.32 4.72
N LEU A 315 21.21 -1.47 3.96
CA LEU A 315 19.86 -1.00 4.23
C LEU A 315 18.81 -1.91 3.57
N PRO A 316 17.60 -2.01 4.12
CA PRO A 316 16.51 -2.76 3.51
C PRO A 316 15.97 -1.99 2.30
N LEU A 317 16.65 -2.07 1.15
CA LEU A 317 16.28 -1.37 -0.08
C LEU A 317 16.02 -2.38 -1.21
N LEU A 318 14.97 -2.15 -1.98
CA LEU A 318 14.64 -2.86 -3.21
C LEU A 318 14.98 -1.99 -4.42
N LEU A 319 16.20 -2.11 -4.95
CA LEU A 319 16.72 -1.23 -6.02
C LEU A 319 16.49 -1.73 -7.45
N GLY A 320 15.87 -2.91 -7.60
CA GLY A 320 15.60 -3.58 -8.87
C GLY A 320 16.87 -4.12 -9.53
N GLY A 321 16.92 -5.43 -9.75
CA GLY A 321 18.01 -6.10 -10.48
C GLY A 321 19.19 -6.53 -9.61
N GLY A 322 19.23 -7.82 -9.31
CA GLY A 322 20.35 -8.56 -8.74
C GLY A 322 19.93 -10.01 -8.54
N ALA A 323 20.07 -10.83 -9.59
CA ALA A 323 20.46 -12.22 -9.40
C ALA A 323 21.90 -12.26 -8.88
#